data_AF-A0A0T5ZZ75-F1
#
_entry.id   AF-A0A0T5ZZ75-F1
#
_cell.length_a   1.000
_cell.length_b   1.000
_cell.length_c   1.000
_cell.angle_alpha   90.00
_cell.angle_beta   90.00
_cell.angle_gamma   90.00
#
_symmetry.space_group_name_H-M   'P 1'
#
loop_
_entity.id
_entity.type
_entity.pdbx_description
1 polymer ?
#
loop_
_entity_poly.entity_id
_entity_poly.type
_entity_poly.pdbx_seq_one_letter_code
_entity_poly.pdbx_strand_id
1 'polypeptide(L)' 'MEGVNAKTLRRMAALLGYDWSDEELEALLPQVEKSLEMVERLDALALRDVEPALQYRIV' A
#
# COMPACT_ATOMS: atom_id res chain seq x y z
N MET A 1 10.99 5.51 0.18
CA MET A 1 10.38 6.52 1.09
C MET A 1 10.99 6.41 2.50
N GLU A 2 10.64 7.26 3.47
CA GLU A 2 10.87 6.91 4.90
C GLU A 2 10.04 5.64 5.20
N GLY A 3 10.65 4.63 5.83
CA GLY A 3 10.08 3.29 5.92
C GLY A 3 8.71 3.25 6.59
N VAL A 4 7.78 2.46 6.04
CA VAL A 4 6.49 2.22 6.71
C VAL A 4 6.75 1.49 8.02
N ASN A 5 6.07 1.94 9.07
CA ASN A 5 6.18 1.43 10.44
C ASN A 5 4.78 1.22 11.01
N ALA A 6 4.66 0.50 12.14
CA ALA A 6 3.37 0.16 12.73
C ALA A 6 2.51 1.39 13.09
N LYS A 7 3.09 2.56 13.37
CA LYS A 7 2.33 3.82 13.58
C LYS A 7 1.65 4.30 12.29
N THR A 8 2.31 4.14 11.14
CA THR A 8 1.71 4.39 9.82
C THR A 8 0.62 3.36 9.52
N LEU A 9 0.88 2.06 9.73
CA LEU A 9 -0.11 1.02 9.53
C LEU A 9 -1.36 1.21 10.41
N ARG A 10 -1.22 1.59 11.69
CA ARG A 10 -2.36 1.84 12.60
C ARG A 10 -3.23 2.99 12.14
N ARG A 11 -2.63 4.04 11.58
CA ARG A 11 -3.36 5.15 10.94
C ARG A 11 -4.14 4.68 9.70
N MET A 12 -3.53 3.82 8.88
CA MET A 12 -4.21 3.25 7.70
C MET A 12 -5.35 2.31 8.10
N ALA A 13 -5.14 1.43 9.09
CA ALA A 13 -6.16 0.55 9.65
C ALA A 13 -7.38 1.36 10.18
N ALA A 14 -7.13 2.40 10.98
CA ALA A 14 -8.17 3.27 11.50
C ALA A 14 -8.96 4.01 10.40
N LEU A 15 -8.31 4.46 9.32
CA LEU A 15 -8.98 5.08 8.16
C LEU A 15 -9.89 4.11 7.41
N LEU A 16 -9.60 2.81 7.47
CA LEU A 16 -10.39 1.73 6.87
C LEU A 16 -11.41 1.11 7.84
N GLY A 17 -11.46 1.58 9.10
CA GLY A 17 -12.35 1.06 10.14
C GLY A 17 -11.89 -0.24 10.81
N TYR A 18 -10.62 -0.62 10.67
CA TYR A 18 -10.03 -1.79 11.35
C TYR A 18 -9.42 -1.40 12.70
N ASP A 19 -9.74 -2.19 13.73
CA ASP A 19 -9.18 -2.10 15.09
C ASP A 19 -8.16 -3.24 15.30
N TRP A 20 -7.02 -3.13 14.61
CA TRP A 20 -5.93 -4.12 14.70
C TRP A 20 -4.97 -3.81 15.84
N SER A 21 -4.57 -4.85 16.55
CA SER A 21 -3.56 -4.80 17.60
C SER A 21 -2.16 -4.50 17.05
N ASP A 22 -1.27 -4.03 17.93
CA ASP A 22 0.14 -3.78 17.63
C ASP A 22 0.82 -5.04 17.04
N GLU A 23 0.52 -6.21 17.58
CA GLU A 23 1.08 -7.50 17.17
C GLU A 23 0.65 -7.91 15.76
N GLU A 24 -0.63 -7.67 15.40
CA GLU A 24 -1.14 -7.88 14.04
C GLU A 24 -0.53 -6.88 13.04
N LEU A 25 -0.33 -5.62 13.45
CA LEU A 25 0.29 -4.60 12.61
C LEU A 25 1.77 -4.89 12.34
N GLU A 26 2.53 -5.30 13.36
CA GLU A 26 3.93 -5.73 13.21
C GLU A 26 4.04 -6.99 12.32
N ALA A 27 3.13 -7.96 12.47
CA ALA A 27 3.08 -9.15 11.61
C ALA A 27 2.81 -8.83 10.12
N LEU A 28 2.15 -7.69 9.83
CA LEU A 28 1.86 -7.24 8.46
C LEU A 28 3.01 -6.44 7.82
N LEU A 29 3.94 -5.87 8.60
CA LEU A 29 5.02 -5.01 8.07
C LEU A 29 5.80 -5.66 6.92
N PRO A 30 6.31 -6.92 7.02
CA PRO A 30 7.11 -7.52 5.95
C PRO A 30 6.34 -7.69 4.63
N GLN A 31 5.02 -7.89 4.72
CA GLN A 31 4.16 -8.02 3.54
C GLN A 31 3.85 -6.65 2.92
N VAL A 32 3.75 -5.59 3.74
CA VAL A 32 3.58 -4.22 3.24
C VAL A 32 4.87 -3.70 2.61
N GLU A 33 6.03 -3.92 3.23
CA GLU A 33 7.34 -3.59 2.68
C GLU A 33 7.55 -4.23 1.30
N LYS A 34 7.31 -5.54 1.18
CA LYS A 34 7.39 -6.26 -0.10
C LYS A 34 6.43 -5.72 -1.16
N SER A 35 5.22 -5.31 -0.77
CA SER A 35 4.27 -4.67 -1.68
C SER A 35 4.75 -3.29 -2.13
N LEU A 36 5.40 -2.51 -1.25
CA LEU A 36 6.00 -1.22 -1.60
C LEU A 36 7.18 -1.39 -2.56
N GLU A 37 8.07 -2.37 -2.34
CA GLU A 37 9.14 -2.70 -3.29
C GLU A 37 8.61 -3.04 -4.70
N MET A 38 7.42 -3.65 -4.78
CA MET A 38 6.77 -3.93 -6.07
C MET A 38 6.21 -2.67 -6.71
N VAL A 39 5.69 -1.73 -5.93
CA VAL A 39 5.18 -0.43 -6.40
C VAL A 39 6.31 0.50 -6.83
N GLU A 40 7.42 0.57 -6.08
CA GLU A 40 8.59 1.40 -6.42
C GLU A 40 9.23 0.97 -7.78
N ARG A 41 9.04 -0.27 -8.23
CA ARG A 41 9.45 -0.72 -9.57
C ARG A 41 8.62 -0.11 -10.71
N LEU A 42 7.43 0.43 -10.42
CA LEU A 42 6.56 1.06 -11.42
C LEU A 42 7.10 2.44 -11.85
N ASP A 43 7.90 3.11 -11.02
CA ASP A 43 8.57 4.39 -11.37
C ASP A 43 9.55 4.25 -12.55
N ALA A 44 10.01 3.02 -12.85
CA ALA A 44 10.84 2.72 -14.01
C ALA A 44 10.06 2.65 -15.34
N LEU A 45 8.72 2.73 -15.31
CA LEU A 45 7.88 2.63 -16.51
C LEU A 45 7.80 3.98 -17.25
N ALA A 46 7.99 3.96 -18.56
CA ALA A 46 7.91 5.14 -19.42
C ALA A 46 6.44 5.50 -19.74
N LEU A 47 5.75 6.18 -18.80
CA LEU A 47 4.32 6.50 -18.89
C LEU A 47 3.98 7.84 -19.57
N ARG A 48 4.92 8.50 -20.24
CA ARG A 48 4.79 9.91 -20.69
C ARG A 48 3.57 10.22 -21.57
N ASP A 49 3.12 9.25 -22.37
CA ASP A 49 2.04 9.41 -23.35
C ASP A 49 0.92 8.36 -23.16
N VAL A 50 0.68 7.95 -21.91
CA VAL A 50 -0.34 6.94 -21.55
C VAL A 50 -1.46 7.57 -20.71
N GLU A 51 -2.68 7.59 -21.27
CA GLU A 51 -3.87 8.04 -20.54
C GLU A 51 -4.27 7.04 -19.43
N PRO A 52 -4.62 7.50 -18.21
CA PRO A 52 -5.11 6.64 -17.14
C PRO A 52 -6.43 5.93 -17.51
N ALA A 53 -6.39 4.61 -17.60
CA ALA A 53 -7.58 3.80 -17.90
C ALA A 53 -8.40 3.50 -16.63
N LEU A 54 -9.72 3.75 -16.68
CA LEU A 54 -10.68 3.31 -15.66
C LEU A 54 -11.52 2.16 -16.22
N GLN A 55 -11.46 0.98 -15.58
CA GLN A 55 -12.31 -0.15 -15.90
C GLN A 55 -13.26 -0.45 -14.75
N TYR A 56 -14.53 -0.08 -14.91
CA TYR A 56 -15.58 -0.46 -13.97
C TYR A 56 -15.98 -1.92 -14.20
N ARG A 57 -15.84 -2.76 -13.16
CA ARG A 57 -16.39 -4.11 -13.12
C ARG A 57 -17.69 -4.08 -12.33
N ILE A 58 -18.81 -4.18 -13.03
CA ILE A 58 -20.13 -4.37 -12.41
C ILE A 58 -20.24 -5.86 -12.07
N VAL A 59 -20.47 -6.15 -10.79
CA VAL A 59 -20.76 -7.47 -10.21
C VAL A 59 -22.11 -7.43 -9.50
#